data_AF-A0A1F8PA35-F1
#
_entry.id   AF-A0A1F8PA35-F1
#
_cell.length_a   1.000
_cell.length_b   1.000
_cell.length_c   1.000
_cell.angle_alpha   90.00
_cell.angle_beta   90.00
_cell.angle_gamma   90.00
#
_symmetry.space_group_name_H-M   'P 1'
#
loop_
_entity.id
_entity.type
_entity.pdbx_description
1 polymer ?
#
loop_
_entity_poly.entity_id
_entity_poly.type
_entity_poly.pdbx_seq_one_letter_code
_entity_poly.pdbx_strand_id
1 'polypeptide(L)'
;MNIQGTGNVYEGNQKRAKVRYDLSIEQEYLIAEDFGGSEVTKGGQSGSGIINVLEGKIELLNTGNILTLHMDDGRKQEFVITDGDVNTGRFCIMLSGKFF
;
A
#
# COMPACT_ATOMS: atom_id res chain seq x y z
N MET A 1 -0.03 -6.59 -11.03
CA MET A 1 1.08 -5.69 -11.42
C MET A 1 2.03 -5.57 -10.26
N ASN A 2 3.34 -5.72 -10.49
CA ASN A 2 4.34 -5.52 -9.44
C ASN A 2 4.99 -4.15 -9.57
N ILE A 3 5.14 -3.47 -8.44
CA ILE A 3 5.69 -2.11 -8.35
C ILE A 3 6.73 -2.07 -7.25
N GLN A 4 7.94 -1.71 -7.61
CA GLN A 4 9.06 -1.59 -6.69
C GLN A 4 9.64 -0.19 -6.74
N GLY A 5 10.18 0.27 -5.61
CA GLY A 5 10.79 1.59 -5.55
C GLY A 5 11.08 2.04 -4.13
N THR A 6 11.30 3.34 -4.00
CA THR A 6 11.50 4.02 -2.72
C THR A 6 10.46 5.11 -2.53
N GLY A 7 10.18 5.41 -1.27
CA GLY A 7 9.21 6.43 -0.92
C GLY A 7 9.26 6.78 0.55
N ASN A 8 8.32 7.62 0.96
CA ASN A 8 8.19 8.11 2.32
C ASN A 8 6.83 7.66 2.89
N VAL A 9 6.84 7.12 4.10
CA VAL A 9 5.63 6.72 4.83
C VAL A 9 5.19 7.85 5.73
N TYR A 10 3.90 8.15 5.67
CA TYR A 10 3.22 9.18 6.46
C TYR A 10 2.10 8.57 7.29
N GLU A 11 1.86 9.18 8.46
CA GLU A 11 0.64 8.99 9.25
C GLU A 11 -0.02 10.36 9.39
N GLY A 12 -1.16 10.53 8.72
CA GLY A 12 -1.70 11.87 8.44
C GLY A 12 -0.67 12.74 7.71
N ASN A 13 -0.28 13.86 8.32
CA ASN A 13 0.70 14.79 7.75
C ASN A 13 2.14 14.56 8.26
N GLN A 14 2.36 13.62 9.17
CA GLN A 14 3.67 13.41 9.79
C GLN A 14 4.46 12.34 9.04
N LYS A 15 5.65 12.70 8.54
CA LYS A 15 6.59 11.72 7.97
C LYS A 15 7.10 10.79 9.08
N ARG A 16 6.94 9.49 8.90
CA ARG A 16 7.38 8.44 9.83
C ARG A 16 8.71 7.81 9.41
N ALA A 17 8.83 7.46 8.13
CA ALA A 17 9.98 6.73 7.61
C ALA A 17 10.23 6.99 6.12
N LYS A 18 11.47 6.74 5.69
CA LYS A 18 11.82 6.49 4.29
C LYS A 18 11.96 4.98 4.11
N VAL A 19 11.43 4.44 3.02
CA VAL A 19 11.31 3.00 2.81
C VAL A 19 11.66 2.59 1.40
N ARG A 20 12.04 1.32 1.23
CA ARG A 20 11.99 0.58 -0.02
C ARG A 20 10.76 -0.31 0.00
N TYR A 21 9.97 -0.31 -1.06
CA TYR A 21 8.76 -1.11 -1.17
C TYR A 21 8.83 -2.08 -2.35
N ASP A 22 8.10 -3.19 -2.19
CA ASP A 22 7.76 -4.15 -3.24
C ASP A 22 6.27 -4.47 -3.11
N LEU A 23 5.46 -3.95 -4.04
CA LEU A 23 4.00 -4.02 -4.01
C LEU A 23 3.50 -4.92 -5.14
N SER A 24 2.61 -5.83 -4.80
CA SER A 24 1.81 -6.63 -5.73
C SER A 24 0.38 -6.11 -5.73
N ILE A 25 -0.06 -5.58 -6.87
CA ILE A 25 -1.39 -5.01 -7.06
C ILE A 25 -2.20 -5.97 -7.91
N GLU A 26 -3.35 -6.36 -7.40
CA GLU A 26 -4.34 -7.17 -8.09
C GLU A 26 -5.47 -6.24 -8.54
N GLN A 27 -5.73 -6.22 -9.85
CA GLN A 27 -6.88 -5.53 -10.39
C GLN A 27 -8.07 -6.48 -10.29
N GLU A 28 -9.03 -6.16 -9.42
CA GLU A 28 -10.29 -6.89 -9.39
C GLU A 28 -11.21 -6.35 -10.48
N TYR A 29 -11.54 -7.19 -11.46
CA TYR A 29 -12.61 -6.92 -12.40
C TYR A 29 -13.89 -7.51 -11.82
N LEU A 30 -14.85 -6.65 -11.46
CA LEU A 30 -16.20 -7.11 -11.17
C LEU A 30 -16.93 -7.19 -12.51
N ILE A 31 -17.36 -8.39 -12.87
CA ILE A 31 -18.34 -8.56 -13.94
C ILE A 31 -19.69 -8.38 -13.25
N ALA A 32 -20.34 -7.24 -13.46
CA ALA A 32 -21.74 -7.08 -13.09
C ALA A 32 -22.57 -7.91 -14.08
N GLU A 33 -22.94 -9.13 -13.69
CA GLU A 33 -23.97 -9.90 -14.40
C GLU A 33 -25.34 -9.36 -13.99
N ASP A 34 -25.77 -8.26 -14.61
CA ASP A 34 -27.17 -7.83 -14.55
C ASP A 34 -27.74 -7.74 -15.98
N PHE A 35 -28.98 -8.22 -16.13
CA PHE A 35 -29.71 -8.48 -17.36
C PHE A 35 -29.39 -7.54 -18.56
N GLY A 36 -28.51 -7.99 -19.47
CA GLY A 36 -28.48 -7.50 -20.86
C GLY A 36 -27.44 -6.43 -21.23
N GLY A 37 -26.50 -6.07 -20.36
CA GLY A 37 -25.40 -5.17 -20.72
C GLY A 37 -24.14 -5.42 -19.91
N SER A 38 -23.10 -5.99 -20.52
CA SER A 38 -21.79 -6.13 -19.88
C SER A 38 -21.08 -4.78 -19.80
N GLU A 39 -21.34 -3.99 -18.77
CA GLU A 39 -20.43 -2.93 -18.35
C GLU A 39 -19.43 -3.49 -17.34
N VAL A 40 -18.15 -3.49 -17.70
CA VAL A 40 -17.06 -3.82 -16.78
C VAL A 40 -16.90 -2.66 -15.81
N THR A 41 -17.56 -2.73 -14.66
CA THR A 41 -17.29 -1.81 -13.55
C THR A 41 -15.95 -2.20 -12.95
N LYS A 42 -14.96 -1.30 -13.01
CA LYS A 42 -13.67 -1.50 -12.33
C LYS A 42 -13.93 -1.75 -10.84
N GLY A 43 -13.82 -3.00 -10.42
CA GLY A 43 -13.77 -3.38 -9.01
C GLY A 43 -12.54 -2.72 -8.40
N GLY A 44 -12.50 -2.66 -7.07
CA GLY A 44 -11.38 -2.05 -6.36
C GLY A 44 -10.03 -2.62 -6.83
N GLN A 45 -8.95 -1.86 -6.60
CA GLN A 45 -7.62 -2.43 -6.68
C GLN A 45 -7.26 -2.91 -5.28
N SER A 46 -7.10 -4.22 -5.12
CA SER A 46 -6.55 -4.82 -3.91
C SER A 46 -5.06 -5.06 -4.12
N GLY A 47 -4.31 -5.23 -3.04
CA GLY A 47 -2.90 -5.52 -3.17
C GLY A 47 -2.22 -5.73 -1.83
N SER A 48 -1.03 -6.27 -1.89
CA SER A 48 -0.18 -6.52 -0.73
C SER A 48 1.27 -6.28 -1.09
N GLY A 49 2.13 -6.19 -0.10
CA GLY A 49 3.53 -5.98 -0.37
C GLY A 49 4.40 -6.05 0.85
N ILE A 50 5.68 -5.76 0.62
CA ILE A 50 6.69 -5.66 1.66
C ILE A 50 7.27 -4.27 1.64
N ILE A 51 7.40 -3.69 2.82
CA ILE A 51 8.10 -2.43 3.07
C ILE A 51 9.32 -2.72 3.93
N ASN A 52 10.47 -2.19 3.53
CA ASN A 52 11.71 -2.22 4.31
C ASN A 52 12.09 -0.78 4.67
N VAL A 53 12.23 -0.48 5.96
CA VAL A 53 12.62 0.84 6.44
C VAL A 53 14.09 1.10 6.12
N LEU A 54 14.34 2.23 5.46
CA LEU A 54 15.69 2.72 5.16
C LEU A 54 16.15 3.75 6.19
N GLU A 55 15.24 4.64 6.60
CA GLU A 55 15.50 5.71 7.57
C GLU A 55 14.21 6.02 8.36
N GLY A 56 14.34 6.46 9.61
CA GLY A 56 13.22 6.90 10.44
C GLY A 56 12.93 5.98 11.63
N LYS A 57 11.82 6.26 12.33
CA LYS A 57 11.47 5.55 13.56
C LYS A 57 10.55 4.37 13.25
N ILE A 58 11.13 3.18 13.28
CA ILE A 58 10.43 1.90 13.05
C ILE A 58 9.30 1.70 14.07
N GLU A 59 9.50 2.18 15.30
CA GLU A 59 8.57 2.12 16.44
C GLU A 59 7.21 2.80 16.18
N LEU A 60 7.13 3.68 15.17
CA LEU A 60 5.90 4.42 14.85
C LEU A 60 5.06 3.74 13.77
N LEU A 61 5.57 2.65 13.18
CA LEU A 61 4.89 1.85 12.18
C LEU A 61 4.07 0.75 12.86
N ASN A 62 2.98 1.14 13.54
CA ASN A 62 2.12 0.22 14.27
C ASN A 62 1.16 -0.53 13.33
N THR A 63 0.98 -1.83 13.59
CA THR A 63 -0.05 -2.67 12.95
C THR A 63 -1.45 -2.10 13.18
N GLY A 64 -2.26 -2.07 12.13
CA GLY A 64 -3.66 -1.61 12.20
C GLY A 64 -3.90 -0.11 11.97
N ASN A 65 -2.85 0.74 11.98
CA ASN A 65 -3.00 2.14 11.59
C ASN A 65 -3.03 2.27 10.06
N ILE A 66 -3.85 3.19 9.56
CA ILE A 66 -3.83 3.58 8.14
C ILE A 66 -2.65 4.53 7.92
N LEU A 67 -1.75 4.12 7.04
CA LEU A 67 -0.55 4.85 6.65
C LEU A 67 -0.64 5.20 5.17
N THR A 68 0.08 6.23 4.75
CA THR A 68 0.17 6.62 3.34
C THR A 68 1.61 6.54 2.86
N LEU A 69 1.84 5.77 1.80
CA LEU A 69 3.09 5.72 1.07
C LEU A 69 3.08 6.80 -0.01
N HIS A 70 3.99 7.76 0.08
CA HIS A 70 4.30 8.69 -1.00
C HIS A 70 5.50 8.13 -1.78
N MET A 71 5.23 7.62 -2.98
CA MET A 71 6.24 7.05 -3.87
C MET A 71 7.07 8.16 -4.52
N ASP A 72 8.35 7.89 -4.81
CA ASP A 72 9.23 8.87 -5.44
C ASP A 72 8.81 9.24 -6.88
N ASP A 73 7.99 8.41 -7.52
CA ASP A 73 7.37 8.70 -8.83
C ASP A 73 6.13 9.60 -8.76
N GLY A 74 5.77 10.06 -7.56
CA GLY A 74 4.67 10.98 -7.29
C GLY A 74 3.35 10.33 -6.91
N ARG A 75 3.22 9.01 -7.04
CA ARG A 75 2.00 8.28 -6.65
C ARG A 75 1.83 8.18 -5.15
N LYS A 76 0.58 8.02 -4.72
CA LYS A 76 0.25 7.81 -3.31
C LYS A 76 -0.60 6.58 -3.13
N GLN A 77 -0.31 5.84 -2.06
CA GLN A 77 -1.06 4.64 -1.73
C GLN A 77 -1.28 4.53 -0.23
N GLU A 78 -2.53 4.37 0.19
CA GLU A 78 -2.84 4.02 1.57
C GLU A 78 -2.61 2.53 1.81
N PHE A 79 -2.15 2.18 3.00
CA PHE A 79 -1.93 0.81 3.39
C PHE A 79 -2.06 0.64 4.90
N VAL A 80 -2.22 -0.60 5.32
CA VAL A 80 -2.13 -1.03 6.71
C VAL A 80 -1.03 -2.05 6.85
N ILE A 81 -0.33 -2.01 7.99
CA ILE A 81 0.66 -3.04 8.34
C ILE A 81 -0.09 -4.23 8.93
N THR A 82 0.13 -5.40 8.36
CA THR A 82 -0.51 -6.65 8.77
C THR A 82 0.41 -7.52 9.62
N ASP A 83 1.71 -7.44 9.37
CA ASP A 83 2.75 -8.15 10.12
C ASP A 83 4.09 -7.44 9.94
N GLY A 84 5.08 -7.72 10.79
CA GLY A 84 6.43 -7.20 10.60
C GLY A 84 7.36 -7.41 11.79
N ASP A 85 8.65 -7.24 11.50
CA ASP A 85 9.72 -7.34 12.48
C ASP A 85 10.43 -5.99 12.62
N VAL A 86 10.26 -5.38 13.80
CA VAL A 86 10.83 -4.08 14.14
C VAL A 86 12.36 -4.10 14.21
N ASN A 87 12.99 -5.27 14.45
CA ASN A 87 14.44 -5.37 14.52
C ASN A 87 15.07 -5.29 13.13
N THR A 88 14.40 -5.86 12.12
CA THR A 88 14.85 -5.83 10.72
C THR A 88 14.24 -4.67 9.94
N GLY A 89 13.21 -4.01 10.47
CA GLY A 89 12.48 -2.93 9.80
C GLY A 89 11.69 -3.41 8.58
N ARG A 90 11.35 -4.70 8.52
CA ARG A 90 10.62 -5.33 7.42
C ARG A 90 9.18 -5.58 7.81
N PHE A 91 8.26 -5.05 7.00
CA PHE A 91 6.82 -5.07 7.27
C PHE A 91 6.06 -5.64 6.08
N CYS A 92 5.10 -6.52 6.36
CA CYS A 92 4.08 -6.94 5.43
C CYS A 92 2.91 -5.95 5.48
N ILE A 93 2.42 -5.58 4.31
CA ILE A 93 1.37 -4.57 4.19
C ILE A 93 0.23 -5.06 3.29
N MET A 94 -0.96 -4.53 3.56
CA MET A 94 -2.12 -4.65 2.69
C MET A 94 -2.49 -3.25 2.20
N LEU A 95 -2.67 -3.11 0.90
CA LEU A 95 -3.06 -1.85 0.28
C LEU A 95 -4.55 -1.61 0.57
N SER A 96 -4.86 -0.40 1.01
CA SER A 96 -6.23 0.03 1.30
C SER A 96 -6.61 1.21 0.41
N GLY A 97 -7.90 1.34 0.10
CA GLY A 97 -8.41 2.50 -0.63
C GLY A 97 -8.17 2.46 -2.15
N LYS A 98 -8.41 3.59 -2.82
CA LYS A 98 -8.22 3.76 -4.27
C LYS A 98 -6.79 4.21 -4.58
N PHE A 99 -6.19 3.68 -5.64
CA PHE A 99 -4.95 4.21 -6.21
C PHE A 99 -5.21 5.59 -6.82
N PHE A 100 -4.45 6.60 -6.42
CA PHE A 100 -4.50 7.96 -6.96
C PHE A 100 -3.20 8.31 -7.70
#